data_AF-A0A354J652-F1
#
_entry.id   AF-A0A354J652-F1
#
_cell.length_a   1.000
_cell.length_b   1.000
_cell.length_c   1.000
_cell.angle_alpha   90.00
_cell.angle_beta   90.00
_cell.angle_gamma   90.00
#
_symmetry.space_group_name_H-M   'P 1'
#
loop_
_entity.id
_entity.type
_entity.pdbx_description
1 polymer ?
#
loop_
_entity_poly.entity_id
_entity_poly.type
_entity_poly.pdbx_seq_one_letter_code
_entity_poly.pdbx_strand_id
1 'polypeptide(L)' 'MNYSVILPCIISFVVCVILCPLLIPFLKKLKFGQYVREDGPESHLKKTGTPTMGGIIIVL' A
#
# COMPACT_ATOMS: atom_id res chain seq x y z
N MET A 1 -25.58 3.24 16.62
CA MET A 1 -24.19 3.28 16.12
C MET A 1 -23.69 4.71 16.33
N ASN A 2 -22.60 4.93 17.08
CA ASN A 2 -22.16 6.29 17.45
C ASN A 2 -21.52 7.02 16.26
N TYR A 3 -22.00 8.22 15.95
CA TYR A 3 -21.46 9.06 14.87
C TYR A 3 -19.98 9.38 15.06
N SER A 4 -19.52 9.49 16.30
CA SER A 4 -18.11 9.72 16.66
C SER A 4 -17.16 8.60 16.21
N VAL A 5 -17.67 7.43 15.85
CA VAL A 5 -16.87 6.30 15.34
C VAL A 5 -17.06 6.14 13.83
N ILE A 6 -18.29 6.28 13.36
CA ILE A 6 -18.64 6.10 11.94
C ILE A 6 -17.96 7.16 11.07
N LEU A 7 -18.01 8.44 11.49
CA LEU A 7 -17.45 9.53 10.70
C LEU A 7 -15.92 9.40 10.50
N PRO A 8 -15.10 9.21 11.55
CA PRO A 8 -13.66 9.05 11.36
C PRO A 8 -13.30 7.77 10.59
N CYS A 9 -14.05 6.67 10.73
CA CYS A 9 -13.82 5.46 9.91
C CYS A 9 -14.02 5.71 8.42
N ILE A 10 -15.07 6.45 8.04
CA ILE A 10 -15.34 6.75 6.63
C ILE A 10 -14.28 7.71 6.09
N ILE A 11 -13.92 8.73 6.87
CA ILE A 11 -12.92 9.72 6.47
C ILE A 11 -11.55 9.06 6.30
N SER A 12 -11.10 8.24 7.25
CA SER A 12 -9.79 7.56 7.15
C SER A 12 -9.73 6.59 5.97
N PHE A 13 -10.82 5.89 5.68
CA PHE A 13 -10.92 5.01 4.51
C PHE A 13 -10.79 5.79 3.20
N VAL A 14 -11.53 6.89 3.06
CA VAL A 14 -11.49 7.72 1.84
C VAL A 14 -10.10 8.33 1.63
N VAL A 15 -9.46 8.81 2.70
CA VAL A 15 -8.10 9.35 2.65
C VAL A 15 -7.11 8.28 2.20
N CYS A 16 -7.15 7.08 2.79
CA CYS A 16 -6.28 5.96 2.38
C CYS A 16 -6.45 5.60 0.89
N VAL A 17 -7.70 5.49 0.42
CA VAL A 17 -7.99 5.11 -0.97
C VAL A 17 -7.44 6.12 -1.97
N ILE A 18 -7.51 7.42 -1.64
CA ILE A 18 -7.01 8.50 -2.52
C ILE A 18 -5.48 8.59 -2.49
N LEU A 19 -4.85 8.40 -1.33
CA LEU A 19 -3.39 8.49 -1.21
C LEU A 19 -2.66 7.29 -1.85
N CYS A 20 -3.26 6.10 -1.82
CA CYS A 20 -2.68 4.88 -2.41
C CYS A 20 -2.18 5.04 -3.86
N PRO A 21 -2.99 5.47 -4.85
CA PRO A 21 -2.54 5.61 -6.24
C PRO A 21 -1.46 6.68 -6.43
N LEU A 22 -1.38 7.67 -5.53
CA LEU A 22 -0.33 8.69 -5.55
C LEU A 22 1.00 8.14 -5.00
N LEU A 23 0.95 7.37 -3.91
CA LEU A 23 2.13 6.88 -3.21
C LEU A 23 2.79 5.68 -3.92
N ILE A 24 2.01 4.78 -4.53
CA ILE A 24 2.52 3.59 -5.25
C ILE A 24 3.59 3.96 -6.31
N PRO A 25 3.36 4.89 -7.25
CA PRO A 25 4.37 5.27 -8.24
C PRO A 25 5.57 5.99 -7.60
N PHE A 26 5.36 6.71 -6.50
CA PHE A 26 6.44 7.36 -5.75
C PHE A 26 7.36 6.32 -5.10
N LEU A 27 6.82 5.34 -4.38
CA LEU A 27 7.59 4.25 -3.77
C LEU A 27 8.30 3.39 -4.83
N LYS A 28 7.66 3.18 -5.99
CA LYS A 28 8.28 2.49 -7.13
C LYS A 28 9.47 3.27 -7.70
N LYS A 29 9.42 4.60 -7.77
CA LYS A 29 10.55 5.46 -8.17
C LYS A 29 11.73 5.40 -7.20
N LEU A 30 11.45 5.26 -5.91
CA LEU A 30 12.48 5.09 -4.87
C LEU A 30 13.13 3.69 -4.87
N LYS A 31 12.74 2.81 -5.81
CA LYS A 31 13.24 1.42 -5.94
C LYS A 31 13.04 0.57 -4.67
N PHE A 32 12.06 0.91 -3.84
CA PHE A 32 11.65 0.09 -2.71
C PHE A 32 10.83 -1.14 -3.15
N GLY A 33 11.22 -1.83 -4.20
CA GLY A 33 10.53 -3.04 -4.66
C GLY A 33 10.90 -4.27 -3.81
N GLN A 34 9.98 -5.22 -3.65
CA GLN A 34 10.33 -6.53 -3.11
C GLN A 34 11.20 -7.29 -4.11
N TYR A 35 12.39 -7.72 -3.67
CA TYR A 35 13.19 -8.72 -4.37
C TYR A 35 12.59 -10.11 -4.10
N VAL A 36 12.18 -10.79 -5.16
CA VAL A 36 11.64 -12.16 -5.09
C VAL A 36 12.75 -13.13 -5.49
N ARG A 37 12.88 -14.24 -4.77
CA ARG A 37 13.84 -15.29 -5.08
C ARG A 37 13.40 -16.07 -6.31
N GLU A 38 14.34 -16.35 -7.20
CA GLU A 38 14.11 -17.08 -8.46
C GLU A 38 13.71 -18.56 -8.25
N ASP A 39 14.11 -19.17 -7.12
CA ASP A 39 13.81 -20.59 -6.80
C ASP A 39 12.36 -20.82 -6.29
N GLY A 40 11.54 -19.78 -6.26
CA GLY A 40 10.16 -19.84 -5.76
C GLY A 40 9.15 -20.35 -6.79
N PRO A 41 7.90 -20.64 -6.38
CA PRO A 41 6.84 -20.95 -7.33
C PRO A 41 6.63 -19.78 -8.31
N GLU A 42 6.37 -20.05 -9.59
CA GLU A 42 6.18 -19.01 -10.61
C GLU A 42 5.11 -17.97 -10.23
N SER A 43 4.12 -18.35 -9.43
CA SER A 43 3.09 -17.46 -8.90
C SER A 43 3.65 -16.35 -8.00
N HIS A 44 4.80 -16.54 -7.37
CA HIS A 44 5.47 -15.55 -6.54
C HIS A 44 6.25 -14.52 -7.35
N LEU A 45 6.75 -14.87 -8.55
CA LEU A 45 7.45 -13.95 -9.44
C LEU A 45 6.54 -12.80 -9.92
N LYS A 46 5.21 -13.00 -9.91
CA LYS A 46 4.24 -11.92 -10.20
C LYS A 46 4.25 -10.78 -9.19
N LYS A 47 4.81 -10.99 -7.98
CA LYS A 47 4.90 -9.97 -6.93
C LYS A 47 6.14 -9.07 -7.08
N THR A 48 7.06 -9.44 -7.97
CA THR A 48 8.29 -8.69 -8.23
C THR A 48 7.99 -7.25 -8.63
N GLY A 49 8.62 -6.30 -7.94
CA GLY A 49 8.44 -4.86 -8.20
C GLY A 49 7.21 -4.23 -7.53
N THR A 50 6.47 -4.97 -6.70
CA THR A 50 5.48 -4.37 -5.78
C THR A 50 6.22 -3.51 -4.76
N PRO A 51 5.85 -2.23 -4.58
CA PRO A 51 6.51 -1.36 -3.62
C PRO A 51 6.31 -1.83 -2.17
N THR A 52 7.38 -1.80 -1.40
CA THR A 52 7.43 -2.01 0.05
C THR A 52 7.13 -0.70 0.78
N MET A 53 6.79 -0.78 2.07
CA MET A 53 6.48 0.36 2.94
C MET A 53 5.18 1.12 2.64
N GLY A 54 4.16 0.49 2.03
CA GLY A 54 2.83 1.09 1.89
C GLY A 54 2.15 1.49 3.21
N GLY A 55 2.58 0.91 4.34
CA GLY A 55 2.06 1.23 5.68
C GLY A 55 2.28 2.68 6.13
N ILE A 56 3.15 3.44 5.43
CA ILE A 56 3.34 4.88 5.68
C ILE A 56 2.02 5.65 5.54
N ILE A 57 1.11 5.23 4.65
CA ILE A 57 -0.22 5.85 4.44
C ILE A 57 -1.13 5.69 5.66
N ILE A 58 -0.89 4.66 6.48
CA ILE A 58 -1.73 4.33 7.64
C ILE A 58 -1.24 5.07 8.89
N VAL A 59 0.06 5.36 8.96
CA VAL A 59 0.69 6.01 10.13
C VAL A 59 0.61 7.53 10.06
N LEU A 60 0.66 8.11 8.85
CA LEU A 60 0.49 9.55 8.60
C LEU A 60 -0.98 9.96 8.59
#